data_AF-A0A524AF07-F1
#
_entry.id   AF-A0A524AF07-F1
#
_cell.length_a   1.000
_cell.length_b   1.000
_cell.length_c   1.000
_cell.angle_alpha   90.00
_cell.angle_beta   90.00
_cell.angle_gamma   90.00
#
_symmetry.space_group_name_H-M   'P 1'
#
loop_
_entity.id
_entity.type
_entity.pdbx_description
1 polymer ?
#
loop_
_entity_poly.entity_id
_entity_poly.type
_entity_poly.pdbx_seq_one_letter_code
_entity_poly.pdbx_strand_id
1 'polypeptide(L)'
;MRNPYIVGGPVMGRDFYGREAIIEAICERRDRAIHVMGMRRIGKTSLLRQLESQLPGLFLDFQAAVGRTDLTRQVQRGLRRLSRRLPWLPPPDEGKSAFELLEDADEQAEAEGTSLWLLCDEAEGLIDLGEQDSVA
;
A
#
# COMPACT_ATOMS: atom_id res chain seq x y z
N MET A 1 -3.97 19.78 -30.38
CA MET A 1 -4.76 19.15 -29.29
C MET A 1 -3.91 18.02 -28.72
N ARG A 2 -3.52 18.09 -27.44
CA ARG A 2 -2.62 17.10 -26.82
C ARG A 2 -3.49 15.93 -26.34
N ASN A 3 -3.11 14.70 -26.68
CA ASN A 3 -3.84 13.50 -26.27
C ASN A 3 -3.92 13.42 -24.74
N PRO A 4 -5.13 13.37 -24.12
CA PRO A 4 -5.28 13.30 -22.66
C PRO A 4 -5.06 11.89 -22.10
N TYR A 5 -4.94 10.86 -22.95
CA TYR A 5 -4.77 9.48 -22.52
C TYR A 5 -3.30 9.18 -22.19
N ILE A 6 -3.04 8.89 -20.91
CA ILE A 6 -1.75 8.40 -20.42
C ILE A 6 -1.70 6.89 -20.65
N VAL A 7 -0.72 6.43 -21.43
CA VAL A 7 -0.42 5.01 -21.61
C VAL A 7 0.84 4.70 -20.80
N GLY A 8 0.73 3.86 -19.76
CA GLY A 8 1.86 3.51 -18.91
C GLY A 8 1.47 3.23 -17.46
N GLY A 9 2.20 3.85 -16.52
CA GLY A 9 2.05 3.66 -15.09
C GLY A 9 0.73 4.15 -14.49
N PRO A 10 0.52 3.95 -13.18
CA PRO A 10 -0.68 4.40 -12.50
C PRO A 10 -0.86 5.92 -12.63
N VAL A 11 -2.12 6.31 -12.78
CA VAL A 11 -2.53 7.71 -12.94
C VAL A 11 -2.89 8.28 -11.57
N MET A 12 -2.43 9.50 -11.26
CA MET A 12 -2.61 10.14 -9.94
C MET A 12 -2.89 11.64 -10.09
N GLY A 13 -3.35 12.26 -9.00
CA GLY A 13 -3.50 13.71 -8.91
C GLY A 13 -4.53 14.25 -9.89
N ARG A 14 -4.16 15.29 -10.66
CA ARG A 14 -5.09 15.96 -11.59
C ARG A 14 -5.50 15.10 -12.78
N ASP A 15 -4.72 14.07 -13.08
CA ASP A 15 -5.01 13.14 -14.18
C ASP A 15 -5.88 11.97 -13.71
N PHE A 16 -6.04 11.77 -12.39
CA PHE A 16 -6.94 10.78 -11.83
C PHE A 16 -8.37 11.34 -11.82
N TYR A 17 -9.22 10.79 -12.70
CA TYR A 17 -10.58 11.27 -12.90
C TYR A 17 -11.62 10.30 -12.35
N GLY A 18 -12.59 10.83 -11.61
CA GLY A 18 -13.67 10.06 -11.04
C GLY A 18 -13.25 9.30 -9.78
N ARG A 19 -14.17 8.48 -9.26
CA ARG A 19 -13.97 7.63 -8.06
C ARG A 19 -13.84 8.41 -6.74
N GLU A 20 -14.15 9.70 -6.73
CA GLU A 20 -14.14 10.54 -5.52
C GLU A 20 -15.05 9.95 -4.45
N ALA A 21 -16.28 9.56 -4.83
CA ALA A 21 -17.22 8.90 -3.92
C ALA A 21 -16.70 7.55 -3.38
N ILE A 22 -15.85 6.84 -4.12
CA ILE A 22 -15.24 5.58 -3.66
C ILE A 22 -14.11 5.89 -2.68
N ILE A 23 -13.27 6.88 -2.97
CA ILE A 23 -12.21 7.34 -2.06
C ILE A 23 -12.82 7.82 -0.76
N GLU A 24 -13.83 8.69 -0.82
CA GLU A 24 -14.57 9.19 0.34
C GLU A 24 -15.16 8.04 1.15
N ALA A 25 -15.87 7.10 0.49
CA ALA A 25 -16.42 5.94 1.18
C ALA A 25 -15.33 5.06 1.84
N ILE A 26 -14.15 4.91 1.24
CA ILE A 26 -13.03 4.18 1.83
C ILE A 26 -12.50 4.92 3.07
N CYS A 27 -12.32 6.24 2.98
CA CYS A 27 -11.79 7.06 4.07
C CYS A 27 -12.75 7.19 5.26
N GLU A 28 -14.07 7.20 5.01
CA GLU A 28 -15.09 7.36 6.06
C GLU A 28 -15.40 6.05 6.80
N ARG A 29 -15.19 4.91 6.16
CA ARG A 29 -15.47 3.60 6.74
C ARG A 29 -14.45 3.25 7.81
N ARG A 30 -14.93 2.67 8.92
CA ARG A 30 -14.11 2.09 9.99
C ARG A 30 -13.88 0.59 9.78
N ASP A 31 -14.05 0.12 8.55
CA ASP A 31 -13.84 -1.28 8.19
C ASP A 31 -12.34 -1.61 8.32
N ARG A 32 -11.99 -2.67 9.06
CA ARG A 32 -10.58 -3.08 9.25
C ARG A 32 -9.91 -3.58 7.97
N ALA A 33 -10.71 -4.00 6.99
CA ALA A 33 -10.23 -4.47 5.70
C ALA A 33 -11.26 -4.15 4.61
N ILE A 34 -10.79 -3.62 3.49
CA ILE A 34 -11.63 -3.27 2.33
C ILE A 34 -11.05 -3.96 1.10
N HIS A 35 -11.89 -4.73 0.40
CA HIS A 35 -11.50 -5.41 -0.83
C HIS A 35 -11.94 -4.61 -2.05
N VAL A 36 -10.98 -4.22 -2.90
CA VAL A 36 -11.24 -3.50 -4.16
C VAL A 36 -11.27 -4.50 -5.31
N MET A 37 -12.46 -4.86 -5.76
CA MET A 37 -12.65 -5.80 -6.86
C MET A 37 -12.91 -5.10 -8.20
N GLY A 38 -12.36 -5.63 -9.29
CA GLY A 38 -12.62 -5.15 -10.64
C GLY A 38 -11.70 -5.75 -11.69
N MET A 39 -12.12 -5.67 -12.95
CA MET A 39 -11.38 -6.23 -14.09
C MET A 39 -9.96 -5.62 -14.25
N ARG A 40 -9.07 -6.32 -14.97
CA ARG A 40 -7.73 -5.82 -15.31
C ARG A 40 -7.83 -4.48 -16.06
N ARG A 41 -6.94 -3.53 -15.75
CA ARG A 41 -6.89 -2.16 -16.31
C ARG A 41 -8.06 -1.23 -16.00
N ILE A 42 -8.93 -1.57 -15.03
CA ILE A 42 -9.98 -0.64 -14.58
C ILE A 42 -9.45 0.51 -13.69
N GLY A 43 -8.16 0.52 -13.37
CA GLY A 43 -7.52 1.58 -12.57
C GLY A 43 -7.41 1.29 -11.07
N LYS A 44 -7.39 0.02 -10.64
CA LYS A 44 -7.24 -0.36 -9.22
C LYS A 44 -5.92 0.16 -8.61
N THR A 45 -4.79 -0.10 -9.27
CA THR A 45 -3.49 0.44 -8.84
C THR A 45 -3.49 1.96 -8.76
N SER A 46 -4.09 2.64 -9.74
CA SER A 46 -4.24 4.11 -9.71
C SER A 46 -5.05 4.57 -8.51
N LEU A 47 -6.15 3.89 -8.16
CA LEU A 47 -6.96 4.17 -6.97
C LEU A 47 -6.13 4.00 -5.68
N LEU A 48 -5.41 2.89 -5.54
CA LEU A 48 -4.55 2.64 -4.36
C LEU A 48 -3.47 3.70 -4.22
N ARG A 49 -2.81 4.09 -5.32
CA ARG A 49 -1.81 5.16 -5.33
C ARG A 49 -2.41 6.53 -5.02
N GLN A 50 -3.63 6.79 -5.48
CA GLN A 50 -4.35 8.00 -5.14
C GLN A 50 -4.70 8.06 -3.65
N LEU A 51 -5.06 6.93 -3.03
CA LEU A 51 -5.26 6.81 -1.58
C LEU A 51 -3.95 7.02 -0.80
N GLU A 52 -2.84 6.43 -1.26
CA GLU A 52 -1.49 6.61 -0.66
C GLU A 52 -1.10 8.10 -0.56
N SER A 53 -1.53 8.92 -1.53
CA SER A 53 -1.26 10.36 -1.52
C SER A 53 -2.05 11.14 -0.46
N GLN A 54 -3.22 10.64 -0.05
CA GLN A 54 -4.17 11.34 0.82
C GLN A 54 -4.16 10.83 2.27
N LEU A 55 -3.66 9.62 2.49
CA LEU A 55 -3.68 8.96 3.79
C LEU A 55 -2.25 8.57 4.23
N PRO A 56 -2.05 8.25 5.51
CA PRO A 56 -0.87 7.53 5.98
C PRO A 56 -0.91 6.09 5.43
N GLY A 57 -0.51 5.90 4.18
CA GLY A 57 -0.62 4.62 3.48
C GLY A 57 0.73 4.00 3.11
N LEU A 58 0.90 2.70 3.39
CA LEU A 58 2.00 1.88 2.93
C LEU A 58 1.56 1.04 1.73
N PHE A 59 2.01 1.42 0.53
CA PHE A 59 1.74 0.64 -0.67
C PHE A 59 2.69 -0.55 -0.81
N LEU A 60 2.12 -1.74 -1.01
CA LEU A 60 2.83 -2.99 -1.30
C LEU A 60 2.35 -3.58 -2.62
N ASP A 61 3.31 -3.95 -3.48
CA ASP A 61 3.05 -4.65 -4.74
C ASP A 61 3.41 -6.13 -4.57
N PHE A 62 2.38 -6.98 -4.46
CA PHE A 62 2.58 -8.41 -4.27
C PHE A 62 2.88 -9.15 -5.56
N GLN A 63 2.58 -8.58 -6.73
CA GLN A 63 3.01 -9.15 -8.01
C GLN A 63 4.51 -8.98 -8.23
N ALA A 64 5.07 -7.86 -7.76
CA ALA A 64 6.50 -7.57 -7.87
C ALA A 64 7.36 -8.22 -6.78
N ALA A 65 6.75 -8.70 -5.69
CA ALA A 65 7.47 -9.35 -4.59
C ALA A 65 7.84 -10.79 -4.96
N VAL A 66 9.14 -11.10 -5.09
CA VAL A 66 9.62 -12.48 -5.25
C VAL A 66 10.16 -12.98 -3.91
N GLY A 67 9.30 -13.65 -3.14
CA GLY A 67 9.65 -14.21 -1.83
C GLY A 67 9.69 -13.19 -0.67
N ARG A 68 9.90 -13.70 0.55
CA ARG A 68 9.87 -12.90 1.80
C ARG A 68 10.90 -11.77 1.82
N THR A 69 12.10 -11.99 1.30
CA THR A 69 13.17 -10.98 1.30
C THR A 69 12.79 -9.73 0.53
N ASP A 70 12.12 -9.90 -0.62
CA ASP A 70 11.65 -8.77 -1.41
C ASP A 70 10.50 -8.05 -0.72
N LEU A 71 9.58 -8.76 -0.06
CA LEU A 71 8.52 -8.17 0.76
C LEU A 71 9.11 -7.32 1.90
N THR A 72 10.06 -7.86 2.67
CA THR A 72 10.76 -7.11 3.73
C THR A 72 11.41 -5.85 3.16
N ARG A 73 12.08 -5.95 2.01
CA ARG A 73 12.69 -4.78 1.36
C ARG A 73 11.64 -3.75 0.91
N GLN A 74 10.48 -4.20 0.42
CA GLN A 74 9.37 -3.30 0.06
C GLN A 74 8.83 -2.56 1.29
N VAL A 75 8.56 -3.27 2.40
CA VAL A 75 8.11 -2.69 3.66
C VAL A 75 9.14 -1.69 4.20
N GLN A 76 10.41 -2.07 4.29
CA GLN A 76 11.49 -1.18 4.73
C GLN A 76 11.59 0.09 3.89
N ARG A 77 11.49 -0.02 2.56
CA ARG A 77 11.51 1.15 1.66
C ARG A 77 10.28 2.03 1.84
N GLY A 78 9.10 1.42 2.01
CA GLY A 78 7.85 2.13 2.21
C GLY A 78 7.82 2.88 3.54
N LEU A 79 8.12 2.20 4.65
CA LEU A 79 8.20 2.82 5.98
C LEU A 79 9.24 3.94 6.03
N ARG A 80 10.39 3.79 5.37
CA ARG A 80 11.40 4.87 5.30
C ARG A 80 10.93 6.08 4.51
N ARG A 81 10.06 5.91 3.51
CA ARG A 81 9.42 7.04 2.82
C ARG A 81 8.39 7.70 3.73
N LEU A 82 7.61 6.90 4.45
CA LEU A 82 6.59 7.39 5.37
C LEU A 82 7.17 8.12 6.57
N SER A 83 8.26 7.64 7.17
CA SER A 83 8.90 8.29 8.33
C SER A 83 9.46 9.69 8.00
N ARG A 84 9.75 9.98 6.73
CA ARG A 84 10.12 11.33 6.28
C ARG A 84 8.92 12.28 6.21
N ARG A 85 7.71 11.74 6.11
CA ARG A 85 6.46 12.50 5.91
C ARG A 85 5.58 12.52 7.16
N LEU A 86 5.72 11.52 8.03
CA LEU A 86 4.93 11.27 9.23
C LEU A 86 5.85 11.36 10.45
N PRO A 87 5.81 12.47 11.22
CA PRO A 87 6.74 12.67 12.34
C PRO A 87 6.66 11.62 13.46
N TRP A 88 5.48 11.01 13.64
CA TRP A 88 5.23 9.98 14.64
C TRP A 88 5.78 8.61 14.25
N LEU A 89 6.12 8.38 12.98
CA LEU A 89 6.59 7.08 12.50
C LEU A 89 8.13 7.07 12.47
N PRO A 90 8.80 6.25 13.30
CA PRO A 90 10.25 6.13 13.27
C PRO A 90 10.74 5.47 11.97
N PRO A 91 12.02 5.67 11.60
CA PRO A 91 12.62 4.91 10.50
C PRO A 91 12.66 3.41 10.84
N PRO A 92 12.47 2.52 9.85
CA PRO A 92 12.42 1.08 10.09
C PRO A 92 13.79 0.51 10.48
N ASP A 93 13.79 -0.47 11.37
CA ASP A 93 14.97 -1.28 11.70
C ASP A 93 15.29 -2.27 10.56
N GLU A 94 16.49 -2.19 10.01
CA GLU A 94 16.89 -3.04 8.88
C GLU A 94 17.08 -4.52 9.27
N GLY A 95 17.20 -4.82 10.57
CA GLY A 95 17.32 -6.18 11.09
C GLY A 95 15.98 -6.93 11.25
N LYS A 96 14.86 -6.22 11.20
CA LYS A 96 13.52 -6.79 11.41
C LYS A 96 12.91 -7.33 10.11
N SER A 97 12.12 -8.40 10.24
CA SER A 97 11.31 -8.96 9.17
C SER A 97 10.17 -8.02 8.78
N ALA A 98 9.54 -8.27 7.62
CA ALA A 98 8.37 -7.52 7.17
C ALA A 98 7.27 -7.44 8.23
N PHE A 99 6.97 -8.55 8.91
CA PHE A 99 5.88 -8.61 9.89
C PHE A 99 6.20 -7.85 11.16
N GLU A 100 7.41 -8.00 11.71
CA GLU A 100 7.86 -7.23 12.89
C GLU A 100 7.86 -5.72 12.59
N LEU A 101 8.23 -5.33 11.38
CA LEU A 101 8.18 -3.92 10.96
C LEU A 101 6.75 -3.38 10.83
N LEU A 102 5.81 -4.21 10.38
CA LEU A 102 4.39 -3.82 10.29
C LEU A 102 3.76 -3.72 11.69
N GLU A 103 4.13 -4.64 12.59
CA GLU A 103 3.71 -4.60 14.00
C GLU A 103 4.22 -3.35 14.70
N ASP A 104 5.51 -3.04 14.60
CA ASP A 104 6.07 -1.79 15.12
C ASP A 104 5.30 -0.57 14.59
N ALA A 105 5.01 -0.53 13.29
CA ALA A 105 4.35 0.60 12.67
C ALA A 105 2.88 0.75 13.12
N ASP A 106 2.20 -0.36 13.40
CA ASP A 106 0.84 -0.38 13.96
C ASP A 106 0.84 0.15 15.40
N GLU A 107 1.77 -0.30 16.25
CA GLU A 107 1.93 0.21 17.61
C GLU A 107 2.18 1.73 17.65
N GLN A 108 3.02 2.24 16.73
CA GLN A 108 3.27 3.68 16.62
C GLN A 108 2.02 4.46 16.14
N ALA A 109 1.25 3.87 15.23
CA ALA A 109 0.00 4.48 14.78
C ALA A 109 -1.04 4.52 15.93
N GLU A 110 -1.14 3.45 16.72
CA GLU A 110 -2.02 3.38 17.89
C GLU A 110 -1.62 4.40 18.97
N ALA A 111 -0.32 4.52 19.26
CA ALA A 111 0.20 5.48 20.23
C ALA A 111 -0.10 6.95 19.85
N GLU A 112 -0.12 7.26 18.55
CA GLU A 112 -0.50 8.57 18.01
C GLU A 112 -2.03 8.75 17.89
N GLY A 113 -2.83 7.70 18.14
CA GLY A 113 -4.28 7.74 18.01
C GLY A 113 -4.75 7.82 16.55
N THR A 114 -3.96 7.27 15.62
CA THR A 114 -4.22 7.28 14.18
C THR A 114 -4.23 5.85 13.62
N SER A 115 -4.21 5.71 12.29
CA SER A 115 -4.11 4.41 11.63
C SER A 115 -3.18 4.49 10.43
N LEU A 116 -2.36 3.44 10.25
CA LEU A 116 -1.57 3.23 9.06
C LEU A 116 -2.33 2.30 8.10
N TRP A 117 -2.58 2.77 6.89
CA TRP A 117 -3.27 1.99 5.86
C TRP A 117 -2.30 1.08 5.12
N LEU A 118 -2.53 -0.22 5.12
CA LEU A 118 -1.81 -1.16 4.26
C LEU A 118 -2.53 -1.27 2.91
N LEU A 119 -1.90 -0.78 1.86
CA LEU A 119 -2.47 -0.72 0.51
C LEU A 119 -1.85 -1.84 -0.33
N CYS A 120 -2.54 -2.98 -0.40
CA CYS A 120 -2.09 -4.19 -1.07
C CYS A 120 -2.56 -4.22 -2.53
N ASP A 121 -1.64 -4.14 -3.48
CA ASP A 121 -1.95 -4.37 -4.91
C ASP A 121 -1.64 -5.82 -5.30
N GLU A 122 -2.51 -6.40 -6.12
CA GLU A 122 -2.43 -7.80 -6.57
C GLU A 122 -2.22 -8.80 -5.40
N ALA A 123 -3.03 -8.63 -4.32
CA ALA A 123 -2.87 -9.34 -3.05
C ALA A 123 -2.92 -10.88 -3.15
N GLU A 124 -3.54 -11.43 -4.21
CA GLU A 124 -3.45 -12.84 -4.58
C GLU A 124 -2.01 -13.39 -4.64
N GLY A 125 -1.00 -12.56 -4.90
CA GLY A 125 0.41 -12.97 -4.85
C GLY A 125 0.89 -13.43 -3.46
N LEU A 126 0.15 -13.13 -2.38
CA LEU A 126 0.43 -13.67 -1.04
C LEU A 126 0.29 -15.19 -0.97
N ILE A 127 -0.55 -15.80 -1.80
CA ILE A 127 -0.74 -17.26 -1.84
C ILE A 127 0.57 -17.92 -2.27
N ASP A 128 1.15 -17.44 -3.37
CA ASP A 128 2.41 -17.96 -3.91
C ASP A 128 3.57 -17.77 -2.92
N LEU A 129 3.59 -16.65 -2.19
CA LEU A 129 4.58 -16.40 -1.13
C LEU A 129 4.48 -17.42 0.01
N GLY A 130 3.25 -17.77 0.42
CA GLY A 130 3.03 -18.75 1.49
C GLY A 130 3.36 -20.19 1.08
N GLU A 131 3.13 -20.54 -0.19
CA GLU A 131 3.48 -21.87 -0.71
C GLU A 131 5.00 -22.09 -0.77
N GLN A 132 5.76 -21.06 -1.15
CA GLN A 132 7.24 -21.14 -1.21
C GLN A 132 7.88 -21.31 0.17
N ASP A 133 7.28 -20.76 1.22
CA ASP A 133 7.73 -20.90 2.61
C ASP A 133 7.48 -22.30 3.19
N SER A 134 6.50 -23.03 2.67
CA SER A 134 6.16 -24.37 3.16
C SER A 134 7.15 -25.46 2.73
N VAL A 135 8.12 -25.10 1.88
CA VAL A 135 9.09 -26.02 1.25
C VAL A 135 10.52 -25.81 1.77
N ALA A 136 10.75 -24.82 2.66
CA ALA A 136 12.04 -24.52 3.28
C ALA A 136 12.11 -25.00 4.75
#